data_AF-A0AAQ4P0C2-F1
#
_entry.id   AF-A0AAQ4P0C2-F1
#
_cell.length_a   1.000
_cell.length_b   1.000
_cell.length_c   1.000
_cell.angle_alpha   90.00
_cell.angle_beta   90.00
_cell.angle_gamma   90.00
#
_symmetry.space_group_name_H-M   'P 1'
#
loop_
_entity.id
_entity.type
_entity.pdbx_description
1 polymer ?
#
loop_
_entity_poly.entity_id
_entity_poly.type
_entity_poly.pdbx_seq_one_letter_code
_entity_poly.pdbx_strand_id
1 'polypeptide(L)'
;MSGPPERNKTVVALDCEMVGTGPGGRCSELARCSILDYHGNVLYDQYVRPLRPVTDYRTRWSGIRRKDLLNAVPFAQAREEPFPSCKTQVEL
;
A
#
# COMPACT_ATOMS: atom_id res chain seq x y z
N MET A 1 40.30 -15.02 3.93
CA MET A 1 39.63 -13.75 3.61
C MET A 1 38.16 -14.08 3.37
N SER A 2 37.29 -13.90 4.38
CA SER A 2 35.84 -13.96 4.18
C SER A 2 35.42 -12.65 3.52
N GLY A 3 34.73 -12.73 2.38
CA GLY A 3 34.20 -11.55 1.69
C GLY A 3 33.24 -10.75 2.58
N PRO A 4 32.91 -9.51 2.20
CA PRO A 4 31.91 -8.73 2.93
C PRO A 4 30.59 -9.52 2.99
N PRO A 5 29.84 -9.45 4.09
CA PRO A 5 28.58 -10.16 4.22
C PRO A 5 27.65 -9.75 3.07
N GLU A 6 27.12 -10.73 2.33
CA GLU A 6 26.09 -10.46 1.33
C GLU A 6 24.91 -9.78 2.03
N ARG A 7 24.55 -8.58 1.57
CA ARG A 7 23.23 -8.03 1.89
C ARG A 7 22.21 -8.98 1.27
N ASN A 8 21.54 -9.79 2.08
CA ASN A 8 20.32 -10.47 1.67
C ASN A 8 19.35 -9.43 1.13
N LYS A 9 19.21 -9.38 -0.20
CA LYS A 9 18.23 -8.55 -0.87
C LYS A 9 16.91 -9.30 -0.85
N THR A 10 16.02 -8.91 0.05
CA THR A 10 14.62 -9.35 -0.02
C THR A 10 13.96 -8.67 -1.20
N VAL A 11 13.38 -9.46 -2.11
CA VAL A 11 12.55 -8.96 -3.21
C VAL A 11 11.09 -9.19 -2.85
N VAL A 12 10.27 -8.17 -3.06
CA VAL A 12 8.82 -8.23 -2.87
C VAL A 12 8.13 -7.66 -4.10
N ALA A 13 6.94 -8.14 -4.40
CA ALA A 13 6.02 -7.47 -5.32
C ALA A 13 5.15 -6.51 -4.52
N LEU A 14 4.88 -5.32 -5.07
CA LEU A 14 4.03 -4.31 -4.47
C LEU A 14 3.06 -3.79 -5.53
N ASP A 15 1.79 -3.72 -5.15
CA ASP A 15 0.74 -3.11 -5.95
C ASP A 15 -0.14 -2.22 -5.07
N CYS A 16 -0.57 -1.10 -5.63
CA CYS A 16 -1.30 -0.07 -4.90
C CYS A 16 -2.51 0.36 -5.71
N GLU A 17 -3.64 0.47 -5.03
CA GLU A 17 -4.85 1.04 -5.60
C GLU A 17 -5.09 2.42 -5.02
N MET A 18 -5.31 3.40 -5.91
CA MET A 18 -5.49 4.80 -5.55
C MET A 18 -6.91 5.28 -5.81
N VAL A 19 -7.37 6.18 -4.96
CA VAL A 19 -8.61 6.94 -5.12
C VAL A 19 -8.31 8.42 -5.34
N GLY A 20 -9.25 9.12 -5.94
CA GLY A 20 -9.22 10.57 -6.12
C GLY A 20 -9.74 11.32 -4.89
N THR A 21 -8.95 12.28 -4.42
CA THR A 21 -9.31 13.24 -3.38
C THR A 21 -9.18 14.68 -3.89
N GLY A 22 -9.72 15.63 -3.13
CA GLY A 22 -9.68 17.05 -3.47
C GLY A 22 -10.58 17.43 -4.66
N PRO A 23 -10.47 18.68 -5.16
CA PRO A 23 -11.34 19.18 -6.23
C PRO A 23 -11.26 18.32 -7.50
N GLY A 24 -12.40 17.78 -7.90
CA GLY A 24 -12.52 16.92 -9.08
C GLY A 24 -11.72 15.61 -9.01
N GLY A 25 -11.34 15.13 -7.82
CA GLY A 25 -10.64 13.86 -7.65
C GLY A 25 -9.22 13.85 -8.24
N ARG A 26 -8.62 15.02 -8.41
CA ARG A 26 -7.33 15.19 -9.12
C ARG A 26 -6.12 14.78 -8.28
N CYS A 27 -6.24 14.72 -6.96
CA CYS A 27 -5.18 14.20 -6.11
C CYS A 27 -5.35 12.69 -5.95
N SER A 28 -4.31 11.91 -6.23
CA SER A 28 -4.32 10.46 -5.97
C SER A 28 -3.89 10.18 -4.54
N GLU A 29 -4.63 9.34 -3.82
CA GLU A 29 -4.25 8.85 -2.49
C GLU A 29 -4.45 7.33 -2.39
N LEU A 30 -3.58 6.67 -1.63
CA LEU A 30 -3.61 5.23 -1.41
C LEU A 30 -4.92 4.80 -0.74
N ALA A 31 -5.53 3.75 -1.29
CA ALA A 31 -6.74 3.13 -0.77
C ALA A 31 -6.59 1.63 -0.50
N ARG A 32 -5.65 0.95 -1.16
CA ARG A 32 -5.23 -0.43 -0.84
C ARG A 32 -3.77 -0.62 -1.21
N CYS A 33 -3.05 -1.40 -0.42
CA CYS A 33 -1.70 -1.84 -0.73
C CYS A 33 -1.62 -3.35 -0.53
N SER A 34 -1.03 -4.03 -1.52
CA SER A 34 -0.77 -5.46 -1.47
C SER A 34 0.71 -5.72 -1.69
N ILE A 35 1.32 -6.53 -0.82
CA ILE A 35 2.73 -6.89 -0.85
C ILE A 35 2.84 -8.40 -0.79
N LEU A 36 3.57 -8.98 -1.75
CA LEU A 36 3.85 -10.42 -1.81
C LEU A 36 5.35 -10.68 -1.70
N ASP A 37 5.73 -11.81 -1.12
CA ASP A 37 7.10 -12.30 -1.23
C ASP A 37 7.38 -12.87 -2.64
N TYR A 38 8.63 -13.27 -2.89
CA TYR A 38 9.05 -13.86 -4.16
C TYR A 38 8.29 -15.16 -4.52
N HIS A 39 7.79 -15.89 -3.52
CA HIS A 39 7.03 -17.13 -3.72
C HIS A 39 5.52 -16.87 -3.92
N GLY A 40 5.09 -15.61 -3.87
CA GLY A 40 3.70 -15.20 -4.01
C GLY A 40 2.89 -15.28 -2.71
N ASN A 41 3.54 -15.49 -1.55
CA ASN A 41 2.83 -15.44 -0.27
C ASN A 41 2.47 -14.00 0.07
N VAL A 42 1.26 -13.79 0.58
CA VAL A 42 0.78 -12.46 0.99
C VAL A 42 1.48 -12.05 2.28
N LEU A 43 2.29 -11.00 2.20
CA LEU A 43 2.92 -10.35 3.35
C LEU A 43 2.06 -9.22 3.91
N TYR A 44 1.37 -8.51 3.03
CA TYR A 44 0.42 -7.46 3.38
C TYR A 44 -0.68 -7.36 2.33
N ASP A 45 -1.92 -7.19 2.76
CA ASP A 45 -3.03 -6.84 1.87
C ASP A 45 -4.09 -6.12 2.68
N GLN A 46 -4.09 -4.80 2.65
CA GLN A 46 -4.99 -4.00 3.47
C GLN A 46 -5.57 -2.82 2.70
N TYR A 47 -6.82 -2.52 3.02
CA TYR A 47 -7.40 -1.22 2.69
C TYR A 47 -6.82 -0.15 3.60
N VAL A 48 -6.40 0.95 3.00
CA VAL A 48 -5.80 2.09 3.69
C VAL A 48 -6.74 3.28 3.60
N ARG A 49 -6.98 3.95 4.71
CA ARG A 49 -7.84 5.13 4.76
C ARG A 49 -7.08 6.34 4.21
N PRO A 50 -7.56 6.97 3.12
CA PRO A 50 -6.98 8.21 2.60
C PRO A 50 -7.00 9.32 3.66
N LEU A 51 -6.03 10.23 3.58
CA LEU A 51 -5.90 11.37 4.48
C LEU A 51 -6.99 12.40 4.24
N ARG A 52 -7.43 12.56 2.99
CA ARG A 52 -8.52 13.47 2.60
C ARG A 52 -9.78 12.72 2.19
N PRO A 53 -10.97 13.36 2.29
CA PRO A 53 -12.21 12.78 1.80
C PRO A 53 -12.10 12.38 0.33
N VAL A 54 -12.56 11.16 0.04
CA VAL A 54 -12.62 10.62 -1.32
C VAL A 54 -13.72 11.34 -2.09
N THR A 55 -13.35 11.92 -3.23
CA THR A 55 -14.27 12.58 -4.17
C THR A 55 -14.51 11.74 -5.42
N ASP A 56 -13.57 10.86 -5.77
CA ASP A 56 -13.72 9.87 -6.84
C ASP A 56 -13.08 8.55 -6.43
N TYR A 57 -13.85 7.47 -6.35
CA TYR A 57 -13.32 6.15 -5.99
C TYR A 57 -12.53 5.48 -7.12
N ARG A 58 -12.68 5.96 -8.36
CA ARG A 58 -12.05 5.35 -9.55
C ARG A 58 -12.36 3.85 -9.67
N THR A 59 -13.52 3.41 -9.17
CA THR A 59 -13.88 1.99 -8.99
C THR A 59 -13.74 1.15 -10.26
N ARG A 60 -13.96 1.74 -11.44
CA ARG A 60 -13.76 1.05 -12.73
C ARG A 60 -12.33 0.52 -12.89
N TRP A 61 -11.35 1.25 -12.35
CA TRP A 61 -9.94 0.90 -12.43
C TRP A 61 -9.47 0.24 -11.15
N SER A 62 -9.79 0.83 -9.99
CA SER A 62 -9.24 0.42 -8.70
C SER A 62 -10.01 -0.68 -7.98
N GLY A 63 -11.25 -0.94 -8.39
CA GLY A 63 -12.18 -1.82 -7.67
C GLY A 63 -12.64 -1.31 -6.30
N ILE A 64 -12.08 -0.20 -5.79
CA ILE A 64 -12.37 0.34 -4.45
C ILE A 64 -13.79 0.90 -4.40
N ARG A 65 -14.51 0.55 -3.34
CA ARG A 65 -15.85 1.06 -3.00
C ARG A 65 -15.83 1.73 -1.64
N ARG A 66 -16.82 2.58 -1.39
CA ARG A 66 -17.00 3.25 -0.10
C ARG A 66 -17.01 2.30 1.11
N LYS A 67 -17.63 1.13 0.96
CA LYS A 67 -17.71 0.11 2.01
C LYS A 67 -16.35 -0.47 2.41
N ASP A 68 -15.41 -0.54 1.46
CA ASP A 68 -14.09 -1.12 1.68
C ASP A 68 -13.25 -0.20 2.59
N LEU A 69 -13.54 1.11 2.58
CA LEU A 69 -12.83 2.11 3.38
C LEU A 69 -13.43 2.37 4.78
N LEU A 70 -14.55 1.72 5.14
CA LEU A 70 -15.22 1.95 6.43
C LEU A 70 -14.30 1.58 7.62
N ASN A 71 -13.67 0.42 7.53
CA ASN A 71 -12.78 -0.12 8.56
C ASN A 71 -11.31 -0.17 8.11
N ALA A 72 -10.95 0.64 7.10
CA ALA A 72 -9.60 0.69 6.57
C ALA A 72 -8.59 1.21 7.60
N VAL A 73 -7.36 0.68 7.51
CA VAL A 73 -6.25 1.03 8.38
C VAL A 73 -5.86 2.49 8.15
N PRO A 74 -5.68 3.33 9.19
CA PRO A 74 -5.20 4.69 9.00
C PRO A 74 -3.85 4.73 8.28
N PHE A 75 -3.67 5.65 7.32
CA PHE A 75 -2.44 5.74 6.53
C PHE A 75 -1.16 5.78 7.37
N ALA A 76 -1.16 6.55 8.46
CA ALA A 76 -0.02 6.64 9.37
C ALA A 76 0.32 5.28 10.01
N GLN A 77 -0.68 4.48 10.34
CA GLN A 77 -0.46 3.13 10.89
C GLN A 77 0.06 2.18 9.80
N ALA A 78 -0.56 2.20 8.61
CA ALA A 78 -0.16 1.34 7.49
C ALA A 78 1.31 1.56 7.05
N ARG A 79 1.81 2.80 7.17
CA ARG A 79 3.20 3.15 6.80
C ARG A 79 4.24 2.66 7.81
N GLU A 80 3.88 2.63 9.09
CA GLU A 80 4.81 2.25 10.17
C GLU A 80 4.70 0.76 10.54
N GLU A 81 3.73 0.04 9.96
CA GLU A 81 3.50 -1.37 10.26
C GLU A 81 4.71 -2.21 9.83
N PRO A 82 5.39 -2.90 10.77
CA PRO A 82 6.57 -3.67 10.45
C PRO A 82 6.17 -5.00 9.79
N PHE A 83 6.41 -5.15 8.49
CA PHE A 83 6.30 -6.45 7.84
C PHE A 83 7.58 -7.27 8.06
N PRO A 84 7.49 -8.59 8.32
CA PRO A 84 8.60 -9.43 8.79
C PRO A 84 9.88 -9.49 7.94
N SER A 85 9.94 -8.84 6.76
CA SER A 85 11.06 -9.03 5.83
C SER A 85 11.54 -7.78 5.09
N CYS A 86 10.85 -6.65 5.21
CA CYS A 86 11.18 -5.49 4.40
C CYS A 86 10.99 -4.19 5.18
N LYS A 87 12.10 -3.48 5.42
CA LYS A 87 12.05 -2.02 5.61
C LYS A 87 11.74 -1.39 4.24
N THR A 88 10.57 -1.67 3.68
CA THR A 88 10.10 -0.94 2.51
C THR A 88 9.61 0.40 3.03
N GLN A 89 10.46 1.41 2.88
CA GLN A 89 9.99 2.77 2.87
C GLN A 89 9.12 2.87 1.62
N VAL A 90 7.80 2.75 1.80
CA VAL A 90 6.85 3.07 0.73
C VAL A 90 6.91 4.59 0.60
N GLU A 91 7.85 5.10 -0.20
CA GLU A 91 7.79 6.47 -0.71
C GLU A 91 6.71 6.49 -1.79
N LEU A 92 5.52 6.94 -1.41
CA LEU A 92 4.51 7.47 -2.34
C LEU A 92 4.73 8.96 -2.55
#